data_AF-A0AAI9HY35-F1
#
_entry.id   AF-A0AAI9HY35-F1
#
_cell.length_a   1.000
_cell.length_b   1.000
_cell.length_c   1.000
_cell.angle_alpha   90.00
_cell.angle_beta   90.00
_cell.angle_gamma   90.00
#
_symmetry.space_group_name_H-M   'P 1'
#
loop_
_entity.id
_entity.type
_entity.pdbx_description
1 polymer ?
#
loop_
_entity_poly.entity_id
_entity_poly.type
_entity_poly.pdbx_seq_one_letter_code
_entity_poly.pdbx_strand_id
1 'polypeptide(L)' 'MTCASCDREFNKDELIQENSENIDEHLSEIKEEVLKDVQDELRKSLKKAFSGSKNIRIK' A
#
# COMPACT_ATOMS: atom_id res chain seq x y z
N MET A 1 1.51 26.63 -0.44
CA MET A 1 1.40 26.28 -1.88
C MET A 1 0.06 26.77 -2.38
N THR A 2 -0.02 27.17 -3.64
CA THR A 2 -1.11 28.04 -4.12
C THR A 2 -1.90 27.35 -5.23
N CYS A 3 -3.23 27.37 -5.13
CA CYS A 3 -4.10 26.80 -6.15
C CYS A 3 -4.18 27.71 -7.38
N ALA A 4 -3.85 27.19 -8.56
CA ALA A 4 -3.85 27.95 -9.81
C ALA A 4 -5.25 28.37 -10.30
N SER A 5 -6.32 27.81 -9.74
CA SER A 5 -7.70 28.07 -10.17
C SER A 5 -8.45 29.06 -9.27
N CYS A 6 -8.01 29.26 -8.02
CA CYS A 6 -8.68 30.13 -7.07
C CYS A 6 -7.74 30.99 -6.21
N ASP A 7 -6.43 30.95 -6.50
CA ASP A 7 -5.35 31.69 -5.82
C ASP A 7 -5.26 31.48 -4.30
N ARG A 8 -5.97 30.48 -3.77
CA ARG A 8 -5.95 30.15 -2.34
C ARG A 8 -4.60 29.54 -1.98
N GLU A 9 -4.00 30.04 -0.91
CA GLU A 9 -2.83 29.45 -0.30
C GLU A 9 -3.23 28.39 0.72
N PHE A 10 -2.51 27.27 0.69
CA PHE A 10 -2.65 26.18 1.64
C PHE A 10 -1.31 25.85 2.27
N ASN A 11 -1.34 25.56 3.56
CA ASN A 11 -0.27 24.85 4.22
C ASN A 11 -0.37 23.33 3.97
N LYS A 12 0.64 22.57 4.41
CA LYS A 12 0.71 21.12 4.16
C LYS A 12 -0.49 20.37 4.73
N ASP A 13 -0.92 20.73 5.94
CA ASP A 13 -1.98 20.02 6.65
C ASP A 13 -3.35 20.29 6.02
N GLU A 14 -3.60 21.54 5.61
CA GLU A 14 -4.81 21.92 4.88
C GLU A 14 -4.94 21.18 3.55
N LEU A 15 -3.84 20.93 2.85
CA LEU A 15 -3.88 20.15 1.61
C LEU A 15 -4.23 18.70 1.83
N ILE A 16 -3.62 18.09 2.85
CA ILE A 16 -3.90 16.71 3.20
C ILE A 16 -5.40 16.58 3.54
N GLN A 17 -5.94 17.55 4.28
CA GLN A 17 -7.36 17.57 4.63
C GLN A 17 -8.26 17.75 3.40
N GLU A 18 -7.99 18.71 2.52
CA GLU A 18 -8.82 18.95 1.33
C GLU A 18 -8.72 17.82 0.30
N ASN A 19 -7.65 17.02 0.34
CA ASN A 19 -7.47 15.85 -0.51
C ASN A 19 -7.79 14.53 0.21
N SER A 20 -8.34 14.56 1.43
CA SER A 20 -8.51 13.36 2.26
C SER A 20 -9.42 12.32 1.62
N GLU A 21 -10.49 12.76 0.95
CA GLU A 21 -11.43 11.87 0.25
C GLU A 21 -10.74 11.09 -0.89
N ASN A 22 -9.96 11.80 -1.71
CA ASN A 22 -9.18 11.21 -2.80
C ASN A 22 -8.07 10.28 -2.25
N ILE A 23 -7.45 10.66 -1.14
CA ILE A 23 -6.46 9.82 -0.45
C ILE A 23 -7.13 8.54 0.04
N ASP A 24 -8.27 8.63 0.73
CA ASP A 24 -8.97 7.49 1.31
C ASP A 24 -9.50 6.53 0.24
N GLU A 25 -10.00 7.05 -0.89
CA GLU A 25 -10.43 6.25 -2.04
C GLU A 25 -9.29 5.35 -2.54
N HIS A 26 -8.12 5.94 -2.82
CA HIS A 26 -6.97 5.21 -3.34
C HIS A 26 -6.16 4.44 -2.28
N LEU A 27 -6.32 4.77 -0.99
CA LEU A 27 -5.63 4.06 0.09
C LEU A 27 -6.04 2.59 0.14
N SER A 28 -7.31 2.30 -0.15
CA SER A 28 -7.86 0.95 -0.10
C SER A 28 -7.20 0.02 -1.13
N GLU A 29 -7.03 0.50 -2.35
CA GLU A 29 -6.40 -0.23 -3.46
C GLU A 29 -4.92 -0.49 -3.17
N ILE A 30 -4.19 0.57 -2.77
CA ILE A 30 -2.76 0.45 -2.43
C ILE A 30 -2.57 -0.52 -1.26
N LYS A 31 -3.44 -0.49 -0.26
CA LYS A 31 -3.37 -1.38 0.89
C LYS A 31 -3.55 -2.84 0.48
N GLU A 32 -4.48 -3.14 -0.41
CA GLU A 32 -4.67 -4.51 -0.90
C GLU A 32 -3.46 -5.02 -1.69
N GLU A 33 -2.89 -4.19 -2.56
CA GLU A 33 -1.69 -4.54 -3.34
C GLU A 33 -0.50 -4.81 -2.43
N VAL A 34 -0.23 -3.90 -1.48
CA VAL A 34 0.86 -4.07 -0.49
C VAL A 34 0.68 -5.35 0.32
N LEU A 35 -0.55 -5.66 0.76
CA LEU A 35 -0.83 -6.88 1.51
C LEU A 35 -0.61 -8.15 0.66
N LYS A 36 -1.01 -8.13 -0.62
CA LYS A 36 -0.78 -9.25 -1.55
C LYS A 36 0.71 -9.48 -1.77
N ASP A 37 1.47 -8.42 -2.02
CA ASP A 37 2.92 -8.51 -2.25
C ASP A 37 3.64 -9.09 -1.03
N VAL A 38 3.34 -8.60 0.17
CA VAL A 38 3.91 -9.13 1.41
C VAL A 38 3.53 -10.60 1.61
N GLN A 39 2.27 -10.96 1.37
CA GLN A 39 1.81 -12.34 1.48
C GLN A 39 2.54 -13.27 0.51
N ASP A 40 2.76 -12.82 -0.73
CA ASP A 40 3.44 -13.59 -1.77
C ASP A 40 4.93 -13.73 -1.49
N GLU A 41 5.60 -12.68 -1.04
CA GLU A 41 7.00 -12.75 -0.62
C GLU A 41 7.19 -13.71 0.56
N LEU A 42 6.31 -13.65 1.56
CA LEU A 42 6.33 -14.58 2.70
C LEU A 42 6.10 -16.02 2.23
N ARG A 43 5.11 -16.26 1.37
CA ARG A 43 4.85 -17.59 0.80
C ARG A 43 6.05 -18.12 0.02
N LYS A 44 6.65 -17.29 -0.85
CA LYS A 44 7.83 -17.67 -1.64
C LYS A 44 9.02 -18.00 -0.72
N SER A 45 9.26 -17.16 0.29
CA SER A 45 10.34 -17.36 1.26
C SER A 45 10.17 -18.66 2.03
N LEU A 46 8.96 -18.93 2.53
CA LEU A 46 8.64 -20.17 3.23
C LEU A 46 8.75 -21.40 2.31
N LYS A 47 8.18 -21.34 1.10
CA LYS A 47 8.31 -22.44 0.11
C LYS A 47 9.78 -22.76 -0.19
N LYS A 48 10.62 -21.73 -0.35
CA LYS A 48 12.05 -21.90 -0.58
C LYS A 48 12.75 -22.52 0.62
N ALA A 49 12.50 -22.01 1.83
CA ALA A 49 13.09 -22.52 3.07
C ALA A 49 12.78 -24.00 3.31
N PHE A 50 11.55 -24.43 3.00
CA PHE A 50 11.10 -25.82 3.24
C PHE A 50 11.16 -26.72 2.00
N SER A 51 11.69 -26.25 0.86
CA SER A 51 11.72 -26.98 -0.41
C SER A 51 12.48 -28.31 -0.35
N GLY A 52 13.48 -28.44 0.53
CA GLY A 52 14.22 -29.68 0.76
C GLY A 52 13.60 -30.61 1.82
N SER A 53 12.53 -30.19 2.49
CA SER A 53 11.90 -30.99 3.53
C SER A 53 10.96 -32.01 2.92
N LYS A 54 11.25 -33.31 3.12
CA LYS A 54 10.38 -34.41 2.68
C LYS A 54 9.05 -34.47 3.45
N ASN A 55 8.96 -33.80 4.59
CA ASN A 55 7.84 -33.90 5.52
C ASN A 55 6.98 -32.63 5.58
N ILE A 56 7.43 -31.52 4.97
CA ILE A 56 6.74 -30.22 5.01
C ILE A 56 6.44 -29.77 3.59
N ARG A 57 5.15 -29.55 3.28
CA ARG A 57 4.69 -29.09 1.97
C ARG A 57 3.87 -27.81 2.12
N ILE A 58 4.41 -26.69 1.63
CA ILE A 58 3.75 -25.39 1.67
C ILE A 58 3.01 -25.16 0.35
N LYS A 59 1.67 -24.98 0.44
CA LYS A 59 0.81 -24.68 -0.70
C LYS A 59 0.87 -23.20 -1.09
#